data_AF-A0A1V5EB92-F1
#
_entry.id   AF-A0A1V5EB92-F1
#
_cell.length_a   1.000
_cell.length_b   1.000
_cell.length_c   1.000
_cell.angle_alpha   90.00
_cell.angle_beta   90.00
_cell.angle_gamma   90.00
#
_symmetry.space_group_name_H-M   'P 1'
#
loop_
_entity.id
_entity.type
_entity.pdbx_description
1 polymer ?
#
loop_
_entity_poly.entity_id
_entity_poly.type
_entity_poly.pdbx_seq_one_letter_code
_entity_poly.pdbx_strand_id
1 'polypeptide(L)'
;MKEKKARVEDALNATRAAVEEGIVPGGGVAYIRTLGALDKLKLEGDQAIGVNIIKKSLEEPLRMIAANAGWEGSVVVEKVKEKKGAFGFNAANETFEDVIEAGVIDPTKVTRFALQNAASVASMMLTTQCMVAEKPKEETAPAMPPGGGGYPGMGM
;
A
#
# COMPACT_ATOMS: atom_id res chain seq x y z
N MET A 1 -24.31 -7.59 -4.11
CA MET A 1 -23.87 -9.01 -4.13
C MET A 1 -22.36 -9.17 -4.34
N LYS A 2 -21.73 -8.48 -5.31
CA LYS A 2 -20.27 -8.58 -5.56
C LYS A 2 -19.40 -8.27 -4.34
N GLU A 3 -19.72 -7.20 -3.61
CA GLU A 3 -18.94 -6.75 -2.45
C GLU A 3 -18.96 -7.75 -1.27
N LYS A 4 -20.13 -8.33 -0.95
CA LYS A 4 -20.23 -9.38 0.08
C LYS A 4 -19.44 -10.64 -0.28
N LYS A 5 -19.43 -11.02 -1.57
CA LYS A 5 -18.63 -12.14 -2.06
C LYS A 5 -17.13 -11.87 -1.92
N ALA A 6 -16.68 -10.69 -2.35
CA ALA A 6 -15.28 -10.26 -2.20
C ALA A 6 -14.83 -10.29 -0.73
N ARG A 7 -15.65 -9.76 0.19
CA ARG A 7 -15.35 -9.81 1.64
C ARG A 7 -15.15 -11.23 2.18
N VAL A 8 -15.95 -12.18 1.72
CA VAL A 8 -15.83 -13.60 2.14
C VAL A 8 -14.56 -14.22 1.56
N GLU A 9 -14.25 -13.95 0.29
CA GLU A 9 -13.02 -14.42 -0.35
C GLU A 9 -11.77 -13.85 0.34
N ASP A 10 -11.78 -12.56 0.69
CA ASP A 10 -10.68 -11.91 1.42
C ASP A 10 -10.49 -12.51 2.81
N ALA A 11 -11.58 -12.72 3.56
CA ALA A 11 -11.51 -13.35 4.89
C ALA A 11 -10.97 -14.79 4.82
N LEU A 12 -11.40 -15.57 3.82
CA LEU A 12 -10.92 -16.93 3.60
C LEU A 12 -9.41 -16.95 3.26
N ASN A 13 -8.95 -16.02 2.44
CA ASN A 13 -7.54 -15.93 2.07
C ASN A 13 -6.67 -15.43 3.23
N ALA A 14 -7.15 -14.46 4.02
CA ALA A 14 -6.46 -13.96 5.20
C ALA A 14 -6.27 -15.06 6.26
N THR A 15 -7.32 -15.83 6.53
CA THR A 15 -7.26 -16.97 7.48
C THR A 15 -6.32 -18.07 7.01
N ARG A 16 -6.33 -18.42 5.71
CA ARG A 16 -5.35 -19.36 5.14
C ARG A 16 -3.92 -18.85 5.32
N ALA A 17 -3.66 -17.59 5.00
CA ALA A 17 -2.34 -16.98 5.17
C ALA A 17 -1.88 -16.94 6.64
N ALA A 18 -2.81 -16.72 7.57
CA ALA A 18 -2.54 -16.73 9.01
C ALA A 18 -2.21 -18.15 9.51
N VAL A 19 -2.83 -19.18 8.96
CA VAL A 19 -2.50 -20.58 9.30
C VAL A 19 -1.11 -20.99 8.80
N GLU A 20 -0.69 -20.48 7.65
CA GLU A 20 0.60 -20.84 7.04
C GLU A 20 1.82 -20.24 7.75
N GLU A 21 1.80 -18.94 8.07
CA GLU A 21 2.96 -18.21 8.61
C GLU A 21 2.68 -17.52 9.97
N GLY A 22 1.50 -17.75 10.56
CA GLY A 22 1.07 -17.12 11.79
C GLY A 22 0.56 -15.68 11.61
N ILE A 23 0.45 -14.98 12.73
CA ILE A 23 -0.07 -13.62 12.83
C ILE A 23 0.93 -12.70 13.53
N VAL A 24 0.83 -11.41 13.24
CA VAL A 24 1.62 -10.33 13.85
C VAL A 24 0.70 -9.18 14.29
N PRO A 25 1.17 -8.29 15.19
CA PRO A 25 0.43 -7.08 15.53
C PRO A 25 0.13 -6.25 14.28
N GLY A 26 -1.16 -5.99 14.02
CA GLY A 26 -1.58 -5.27 12.81
C GLY A 26 -1.39 -3.76 12.90
N GLY A 27 -2.06 -3.03 12.01
CA GLY A 27 -2.09 -1.56 12.06
C GLY A 27 -0.73 -0.89 11.83
N GLY A 28 0.19 -1.58 11.15
CA GLY A 28 1.56 -1.11 10.92
C GLY A 28 2.51 -1.28 12.12
N VAL A 29 2.05 -1.79 13.27
CA VAL A 29 2.89 -2.00 14.45
C VAL A 29 3.99 -3.02 14.18
N ALA A 30 3.69 -4.11 13.46
CA ALA A 30 4.68 -5.11 13.07
C ALA A 30 5.91 -4.49 12.38
N TYR A 31 5.72 -3.53 11.48
CA TYR A 31 6.82 -2.84 10.80
C TYR A 31 7.66 -1.99 11.74
N ILE A 32 7.02 -1.30 12.71
CA ILE A 32 7.76 -0.54 13.73
C ILE A 32 8.65 -1.47 14.57
N ARG A 33 8.17 -2.68 14.88
CA ARG A 33 8.94 -3.64 15.68
C ARG A 33 10.15 -4.21 14.94
N THR A 34 10.17 -4.18 13.61
CA THR A 34 11.34 -4.64 12.83
C THR A 34 12.45 -3.59 12.73
N LEU A 35 12.20 -2.31 13.06
CA LEU A 35 13.19 -1.23 12.98
C LEU A 35 14.49 -1.56 13.73
N GLY A 36 14.38 -2.13 14.93
CA GLY A 36 15.55 -2.51 15.73
C GLY A 36 16.42 -3.62 15.12
N ALA A 37 15.91 -4.38 14.15
CA ALA A 37 16.72 -5.32 13.38
C ALA A 37 17.63 -4.60 12.37
N LEU A 38 17.16 -3.47 11.81
CA LEU A 38 17.93 -2.66 10.86
C LEU A 38 19.08 -1.91 11.55
N ASP A 39 18.96 -1.60 12.84
CA ASP A 39 20.04 -0.96 13.62
C ASP A 39 21.27 -1.85 13.82
N LYS A 40 21.11 -3.17 13.62
CA LYS A 40 22.22 -4.13 13.73
C LYS A 40 23.10 -4.17 12.48
N LEU A 41 22.64 -3.57 11.37
CA LEU A 41 23.37 -3.53 10.12
C LEU A 41 24.46 -2.46 10.20
N LYS A 42 25.72 -2.87 10.03
CA LYS A 42 26.87 -1.96 9.93
C LYS A 42 27.18 -1.75 8.46
N LEU A 43 26.67 -0.67 7.89
CA LEU A 43 26.81 -0.31 6.49
C LEU A 43 27.35 1.12 6.37
N GLU A 44 28.00 1.41 5.25
CA GLU A 44 28.62 2.71 4.97
C GLU A 44 28.18 3.24 3.60
N GLY A 45 28.37 4.55 3.38
CA GLY A 45 28.03 5.22 2.12
C GLY A 45 26.57 5.01 1.69
N ASP A 46 26.36 4.70 0.42
CA ASP A 46 25.04 4.57 -0.20
C ASP A 46 24.17 3.48 0.45
N GLN A 47 24.78 2.41 0.97
CA GLN A 47 24.06 1.34 1.64
C GLN A 47 23.43 1.83 2.96
N ALA A 48 24.12 2.69 3.70
CA ALA A 48 23.57 3.31 4.91
C ALA A 48 22.38 4.24 4.59
N ILE A 49 22.47 4.98 3.48
CA ILE A 49 21.36 5.80 2.98
C ILE A 49 20.16 4.92 2.62
N GLY A 50 20.38 3.80 1.92
CA GLY A 50 19.35 2.83 1.58
C GLY A 50 18.61 2.28 2.81
N VAL A 51 19.34 1.89 3.86
CA VAL A 51 18.71 1.43 5.12
C VAL A 51 17.89 2.54 5.77
N ASN A 52 18.36 3.79 5.76
CA ASN A 52 17.60 4.92 6.30
C ASN A 52 16.30 5.19 5.52
N ILE A 53 16.30 4.97 4.21
CA ILE A 53 15.07 5.02 3.39
C ILE A 53 14.10 3.93 3.85
N ILE A 54 14.55 2.68 3.98
CA ILE A 54 13.70 1.58 4.43
C ILE A 54 13.13 1.84 5.82
N LYS A 55 13.94 2.34 6.77
CA LYS A 55 13.47 2.70 8.12
C LYS A 55 12.31 3.68 8.08
N LYS A 56 12.45 4.76 7.29
CA LYS A 56 11.37 5.75 7.12
C LYS A 56 10.14 5.12 6.48
N SER A 57 10.31 4.34 5.41
CA SER A 57 9.20 3.67 4.71
C SER A 57 8.41 2.71 5.59
N LEU A 58 9.05 2.06 6.56
CA LEU A 58 8.39 1.14 7.51
C LEU A 58 7.48 1.87 8.52
N GLU A 59 7.70 3.17 8.75
CA GLU A 59 6.85 3.99 9.62
C GLU A 59 5.61 4.52 8.90
N GLU A 60 5.67 4.67 7.58
CA GLU A 60 4.60 5.29 6.78
C GLU A 60 3.24 4.58 6.89
N PRO A 61 3.13 3.24 6.94
CA PRO A 61 1.82 2.60 7.07
C PRO A 61 1.05 3.04 8.32
N LEU A 62 1.71 3.05 9.48
CA LEU A 62 1.10 3.50 10.73
C LEU A 62 0.80 5.00 10.68
N ARG A 63 1.72 5.80 10.12
CA ARG A 63 1.53 7.25 9.97
C ARG A 63 0.30 7.58 9.12
N MET A 64 0.13 6.87 8.01
CA MET A 64 -1.02 7.02 7.11
C MET A 64 -2.33 6.58 7.77
N ILE A 65 -2.33 5.48 8.51
CA ILE A 65 -3.50 5.03 9.28
C ILE A 65 -3.93 6.10 10.30
N ALA A 66 -2.97 6.64 11.06
CA ALA A 66 -3.23 7.70 12.03
C ALA A 66 -3.74 8.99 11.38
N ALA A 67 -3.12 9.41 10.27
CA ALA A 67 -3.53 10.60 9.52
C ALA A 67 -4.96 10.45 8.96
N ASN A 68 -5.30 9.27 8.45
CA ASN A 68 -6.67 8.98 7.98
C ASN A 68 -7.70 9.01 9.11
N ALA A 69 -7.28 8.75 10.35
CA ALA A 69 -8.12 8.90 11.55
C ALA A 69 -8.13 10.36 12.09
N GLY A 70 -7.46 11.31 11.44
CA GLY A 70 -7.41 12.71 11.87
C GLY A 70 -6.36 13.03 12.94
N TRP A 71 -5.47 12.09 13.26
CA TRP A 71 -4.40 12.27 14.23
C TRP A 71 -3.08 12.69 13.57
N GLU A 72 -2.21 13.36 14.32
CA GLU A 72 -0.86 13.65 13.85
C GLU A 72 -0.02 12.36 13.86
N GLY A 73 0.26 11.84 12.67
CA GLY A 73 0.83 10.51 12.53
C GLY A 73 2.25 10.38 13.08
N SER A 74 3.05 11.44 13.12
CA SER A 74 4.41 11.40 13.67
C SER A 74 4.40 11.15 15.18
N VAL A 75 3.52 11.83 15.92
CA VAL A 75 3.29 11.68 17.36
C VAL A 75 2.79 10.27 17.66
N VAL A 76 1.88 9.73 16.84
CA VAL A 76 1.39 8.36 17.00
C VAL A 76 2.53 7.35 16.80
N VAL A 77 3.30 7.49 15.73
CA VAL A 77 4.45 6.60 15.44
C VAL A 77 5.48 6.64 16.57
N GLU A 78 5.87 7.82 17.04
CA GLU A 78 6.85 7.94 18.13
C GLU A 78 6.34 7.30 19.43
N LYS A 79 5.07 7.52 19.79
CA LYS A 79 4.47 6.88 20.97
C LYS A 79 4.42 5.36 20.86
N VAL A 80 4.18 4.82 19.67
CA VAL A 80 4.23 3.37 19.42
C VAL A 80 5.67 2.83 19.47
N LYS A 81 6.67 3.61 19.06
CA LYS A 81 8.11 3.24 19.11
C LYS A 81 8.66 3.18 20.54
N GLU A 82 8.18 4.02 21.45
CA GLU A 82 8.61 4.03 22.86
C GLU A 82 8.22 2.75 23.63
N LYS A 83 7.22 2.03 23.14
CA LYS A 83 6.69 0.80 23.77
C LYS A 83 7.12 -0.45 23.00
N LYS A 84 6.89 -1.61 23.62
CA LYS A 84 7.29 -2.93 23.09
C LYS A 84 6.08 -3.82 22.89
N GLY A 85 6.31 -4.99 22.27
CA GLY A 85 5.26 -5.99 22.07
C GLY A 85 4.17 -5.49 21.11
N ALA A 86 2.93 -5.83 21.40
CA ALA A 86 1.77 -5.51 20.58
C ALA A 86 1.09 -4.18 20.96
N PHE A 87 1.73 -3.33 21.77
CA PHE A 87 1.23 -1.97 21.99
C PHE A 87 1.17 -1.20 20.66
N GLY A 88 0.02 -0.65 20.32
CA GLY A 88 -0.21 0.07 19.08
C GLY A 88 -1.31 1.12 19.19
N PHE A 89 -1.61 1.77 18.07
CA PHE A 89 -2.72 2.71 17.96
C PHE A 89 -3.86 2.03 17.20
N ASN A 90 -5.01 1.87 17.84
CA ASN A 90 -6.20 1.35 17.22
C ASN A 90 -6.99 2.54 16.63
N ALA A 91 -6.97 2.65 15.30
CA ALA A 91 -7.65 3.75 14.60
C ALA A 91 -9.18 3.64 14.58
N ALA A 92 -9.76 2.48 14.95
CA ALA A 92 -11.21 2.29 14.95
C ALA A 92 -11.89 2.95 16.17
N ASN A 93 -11.18 3.02 17.30
CA ASN A 93 -11.64 3.63 18.56
C ASN A 93 -10.72 4.77 19.04
N GLU A 94 -9.64 5.05 18.32
CA GLU A 94 -8.66 6.10 18.58
C GLU A 94 -7.93 5.94 19.94
N THR A 95 -7.70 4.70 20.38
CA THR A 95 -7.00 4.39 21.64
C THR A 95 -5.62 3.76 21.42
N PHE A 96 -4.78 3.86 22.46
CA PHE A 96 -3.52 3.14 22.51
C PHE A 96 -3.67 1.93 23.42
N GLU A 97 -3.56 0.74 22.85
CA GLU A 97 -3.85 -0.53 23.53
C GLU A 97 -3.01 -1.67 22.93
N ASP A 98 -3.15 -2.87 23.49
CA ASP A 98 -2.61 -4.07 22.84
C ASP A 98 -3.46 -4.40 21.61
N VAL A 99 -2.89 -4.22 20.42
CA VAL A 99 -3.63 -4.36 19.17
C VAL A 99 -4.00 -5.82 18.88
N ILE A 100 -3.26 -6.80 19.44
CA ILE A 100 -3.62 -8.21 19.29
C ILE A 100 -4.84 -8.52 20.15
N GLU A 101 -4.87 -8.05 21.40
CA GLU A 101 -6.03 -8.22 22.28
C GLU A 101 -7.28 -7.51 21.73
N ALA A 102 -7.10 -6.35 21.08
CA ALA A 102 -8.15 -5.62 20.39
C ALA A 102 -8.62 -6.27 19.07
N GLY A 103 -7.97 -7.35 18.62
CA GLY A 103 -8.32 -8.07 17.39
C GLY A 103 -7.79 -7.44 16.10
N VAL A 104 -6.92 -6.44 16.20
CA VAL A 104 -6.22 -5.82 15.06
C VAL A 104 -4.94 -6.61 14.77
N ILE A 105 -5.12 -7.67 14.00
CA ILE A 105 -4.07 -8.64 13.63
C ILE A 105 -3.89 -8.69 12.12
N ASP A 106 -2.65 -8.86 11.69
CA ASP A 106 -2.33 -9.10 10.28
C ASP A 106 -1.64 -10.47 10.12
N PRO A 107 -1.96 -11.25 9.07
CA PRO A 107 -1.18 -12.44 8.75
C PRO A 107 0.28 -12.08 8.47
N THR A 108 1.23 -12.84 9.03
CA THR A 108 2.67 -12.61 8.84
C THR A 108 3.04 -12.57 7.37
N LYS A 109 2.48 -13.52 6.60
CA LYS A 109 2.67 -13.66 5.16
C LYS A 109 2.31 -12.36 4.41
N VAL A 110 1.18 -11.75 4.75
CA VAL A 110 0.70 -10.53 4.09
C VAL A 110 1.65 -9.38 4.36
N THR A 111 2.02 -9.17 5.63
CA THR A 111 2.94 -8.11 6.06
C THR A 111 4.31 -8.24 5.37
N ARG A 112 4.84 -9.46 5.29
CA ARG A 112 6.11 -9.78 4.63
C ARG A 112 6.07 -9.54 3.12
N PHE A 113 5.05 -10.08 2.44
CA PHE A 113 4.92 -9.94 0.99
C PHE A 113 4.66 -8.49 0.58
N ALA A 114 3.88 -7.73 1.35
CA ALA A 114 3.66 -6.31 1.08
C ALA A 114 4.98 -5.54 1.04
N LEU A 115 5.87 -5.75 2.01
CA LEU A 115 7.18 -5.12 2.05
C LEU A 115 8.09 -5.59 0.90
N GLN A 116 8.16 -6.90 0.66
CA GLN A 116 9.01 -7.49 -0.39
C GLN A 116 8.60 -7.02 -1.79
N ASN A 117 7.29 -6.98 -2.08
CA ASN A 117 6.77 -6.52 -3.36
C ASN A 117 6.97 -5.02 -3.54
N ALA A 118 6.76 -4.22 -2.49
CA ALA A 118 7.02 -2.78 -2.52
C ALA A 118 8.51 -2.49 -2.80
N ALA A 119 9.41 -3.19 -2.11
CA ALA A 119 10.85 -3.07 -2.34
C ALA A 119 11.27 -3.49 -3.76
N SER A 120 10.65 -4.55 -4.29
CA SER A 120 10.90 -5.03 -5.66
C SER A 120 10.52 -3.99 -6.72
N VAL A 121 9.32 -3.42 -6.62
CA VAL A 121 8.85 -2.37 -7.54
C VAL A 121 9.68 -1.10 -7.38
N ALA A 122 9.97 -0.67 -6.16
CA ALA A 122 10.79 0.53 -5.92
C ALA A 122 12.20 0.37 -6.51
N SER A 123 12.84 -0.78 -6.32
CA SER A 123 14.16 -1.07 -6.89
C SER A 123 14.12 -1.04 -8.42
N MET A 124 13.13 -1.70 -9.03
CA MET A 124 12.93 -1.69 -10.48
C MET A 124 12.79 -0.28 -11.03
N MET A 125 11.98 0.56 -10.39
CA MET A 125 11.77 1.96 -10.80
C MET A 125 13.04 2.80 -10.65
N LEU A 126 13.76 2.68 -9.53
CA LEU A 126 15.01 3.43 -9.30
C LEU A 126 16.11 3.08 -10.30
N THR A 127 16.16 1.83 -10.76
CA THR A 127 17.16 1.39 -11.75
C THR A 127 16.72 1.63 -13.20
N THR A 128 15.46 2.01 -13.44
CA THR A 128 14.94 2.24 -14.78
C THR A 128 15.43 3.58 -15.32
N GLN A 129 16.28 3.55 -16.36
CA GLN A 129 16.86 4.75 -16.97
C GLN A 129 16.01 5.32 -18.12
N CYS A 130 15.13 4.52 -18.72
CA CYS A 130 14.32 4.92 -19.86
C CYS A 130 12.97 4.20 -19.86
N MET A 131 11.90 4.92 -20.23
CA MET A 131 10.58 4.36 -20.49
C MET A 131 10.15 4.77 -21.90
N VAL A 132 9.74 3.80 -22.70
CA VAL A 132 9.24 4.02 -24.06
C VAL A 132 7.74 3.76 -24.07
N ALA A 133 6.96 4.71 -24.56
CA ALA A 133 5.51 4.60 -24.68
C ALA A 133 5.07 4.83 -26.12
N GLU A 134 4.04 4.10 -26.55
CA GLU A 134 3.37 4.35 -27.82
C GLU A 134 2.45 5.58 -27.71
N LYS A 135 2.32 6.33 -28.80
CA LYS A 135 1.36 7.44 -28.85
C LYS A 135 -0.07 6.87 -28.81
N PRO A 136 -1.01 7.54 -28.13
CA PRO A 136 -2.43 7.20 -28.23
C PRO A 136 -2.84 7.14 -29.70
N LYS A 137 -3.50 6.05 -30.10
CA LYS A 137 -4.08 5.95 -31.44
C LYS A 137 -5.30 6.87 -31.48
N GLU A 138 -5.37 7.75 -32.45
CA GLU A 138 -6.62 8.42 -32.76
C GLU A 138 -7.60 7.35 -33.24
N GLU A 139 -8.68 7.14 -32.50
CA GLU A 139 -9.80 6.34 -32.99
C GLU A 139 -10.39 7.09 -34.18
N THR A 140 -10.14 6.61 -35.40
CA THR A 140 -10.82 7.10 -36.59
C THR A 140 -12.30 6.91 -36.38
N ALA A 141 -13.04 8.02 -36.24
CA ALA A 141 -14.50 8.00 -36.19
C ALA A 141 -15.02 7.14 -37.35
N PRO A 142 -16.02 6.26 -37.11
CA PRO A 142 -16.56 5.42 -38.17
C PRO A 142 -16.98 6.30 -39.33
N ALA A 143 -16.47 5.98 -40.54
CA ALA A 143 -16.77 6.74 -41.74
C ALA A 143 -18.29 6.89 -41.88
N MET A 144 -18.78 8.13 -41.82
CA MET A 144 -20.19 8.39 -42.10
C MET A 144 -20.50 7.87 -43.50
N PRO A 145 -21.64 7.18 -43.70
CA PRO A 145 -22.05 6.73 -45.02
C PRO A 145 -22.10 7.93 -45.98
N PRO A 146 -21.71 7.79 -47.25
CA PRO A 146 -21.80 8.87 -48.24
C PRO A 146 -23.28 9.21 -48.49
N GLY A 147 -23.81 10.13 -47.68
CA GLY A 147 -25.14 10.68 -47.81
C GLY A 147 -25.14 11.83 -48.82
N GLY A 148 -25.75 11.56 -49.97
CA GLY A 148 -26.54 12.53 -50.73
C GLY A 148 -25.82 13.76 -51.28
N GLY A 149 -25.30 13.63 -52.50
CA GLY A 149 -24.96 14.79 -53.34
C GLY A 149 -26.18 15.71 -53.51
N GLY A 150 -25.91 17.01 -53.43
CA GLY A 150 -26.93 18.05 -53.42
C GLY A 150 -27.65 18.25 -54.74
N TYR A 151 -28.79 18.92 -54.64
CA TYR A 151 -29.29 19.82 -55.68
C TYR A 151 -29.88 21.07 -55.00
N PRO A 152 -29.27 22.25 -55.18
CA PRO A 152 -29.88 23.52 -54.84
C PRO A 152 -30.73 24.05 -56.02
N GLY A 153 -32.02 24.25 -55.78
CA GLY A 153 -32.87 25.24 -56.45
C GLY A 153 -33.52 24.86 -57.79
N MET A 154 -34.86 24.98 -57.87
CA MET A 154 -35.56 26.04 -58.63
C MET A 154 -37.07 25.79 -58.52
N GLY A 155 -37.84 26.85 -58.26
CA GLY A 155 -39.30 26.82 -58.35
C GLY A 155 -39.82 26.78 -59.80
N MET A 156 -41.15 26.63 -59.87
CA MET A 156 -42.05 26.35 -61.00
C MET A 156 -42.15 24.88 -61.42
#